data_AF-A0AAN4Y9Y7-F1
#
_entry.id   AF-A0AAN4Y9Y7-F1
#
_cell.length_a   1.000
_cell.length_b   1.000
_cell.length_c   1.000
_cell.angle_alpha   90.00
_cell.angle_beta   90.00
_cell.angle_gamma   90.00
#
_symmetry.space_group_name_H-M   'P 1'
#
loop_
_entity.id
_entity.type
_entity.pdbx_description
1 polymer ?
#
loop_
_entity_poly.entity_id
_entity_poly.type
_entity_poly.pdbx_seq_one_letter_code
_entity_poly.pdbx_strand_id
1 'polypeptide(L)'
;MEFACDITLSNTDIEAVEHLRSLCEKHFLLTNDLYSYAKEAIAEQEHGDSVLNAVRVVQCLMNTSENSSKAIVRQLIWDVERQMNEEYERLLQDAPKSQLTYAQGLIVCVAGNMFFSATCARYARVVEGSRLHV
;
A
#
# COMPACT_ATOMS: atom_id res chain seq x y z
N MET A 1 -10.44 1.92 11.08
CA MET A 1 -10.91 3.23 10.60
C MET A 1 -12.34 3.48 11.08
N GLU A 2 -13.28 2.59 10.76
CA GLU A 2 -14.70 2.68 11.16
C GLU A 2 -14.92 3.04 12.63
N PHE A 3 -14.34 2.27 13.55
CA PHE A 3 -14.43 2.54 14.99
C PHE A 3 -13.86 3.92 15.38
N ALA A 4 -12.74 4.34 14.77
CA ALA A 4 -12.10 5.60 15.10
C ALA A 4 -12.84 6.82 14.53
N CYS A 5 -13.63 6.62 13.48
CA CYS A 5 -14.40 7.65 12.79
C CYS A 5 -15.90 7.62 13.14
N ASP A 6 -16.31 6.75 14.07
CA ASP A 6 -17.71 6.50 14.44
C ASP A 6 -18.61 6.23 13.22
N ILE A 7 -18.07 5.49 12.23
CA ILE A 7 -18.79 5.13 11.02
C ILE A 7 -19.44 3.77 11.22
N THR A 8 -20.76 3.72 11.08
CA THR A 8 -21.51 2.46 10.97
C THR A 8 -22.00 2.32 9.54
N LEU A 9 -21.47 1.34 8.82
CA LEU A 9 -21.90 1.04 7.45
C LEU A 9 -22.90 -0.11 7.43
N SER A 10 -23.93 0.00 6.59
CA SER A 10 -24.75 -1.17 6.23
C SER A 10 -23.97 -2.07 5.26
N ASN A 11 -24.40 -3.33 5.11
CA ASN A 11 -23.80 -4.22 4.10
C ASN A 11 -23.87 -3.62 2.69
N THR A 12 -24.98 -2.92 2.37
CA THR A 12 -25.14 -2.22 1.08
C THR A 12 -24.13 -1.09 0.90
N ASP A 13 -23.79 -0.37 1.99
CA ASP A 13 -22.77 0.68 1.92
C ASP A 13 -21.36 0.09 1.70
N ILE A 14 -21.07 -1.07 2.30
CA ILE A 14 -19.80 -1.77 2.10
C ILE A 14 -19.69 -2.27 0.65
N GLU A 15 -20.74 -2.91 0.14
CA GLU A 15 -20.77 -3.40 -1.24
C GLU A 15 -20.58 -2.26 -2.26
N ALA A 16 -21.16 -1.09 -2.01
CA ALA A 16 -21.06 0.07 -2.90
C ALA A 16 -19.63 0.64 -3.03
N VAL A 17 -18.78 0.45 -2.02
CA VAL A 17 -17.39 0.94 -1.96
C VAL A 17 -16.35 -0.17 -2.06
N GLU A 18 -16.77 -1.42 -2.27
CA GLU A 18 -15.91 -2.59 -2.21
C GLU A 18 -14.78 -2.54 -3.25
N HIS A 19 -15.05 -1.98 -4.44
CA HIS A 19 -14.01 -1.83 -5.46
C HIS A 19 -12.90 -0.88 -5.01
N LEU A 20 -13.25 0.30 -4.49
CA LEU A 20 -12.29 1.25 -3.95
C LEU A 20 -11.51 0.64 -2.77
N ARG A 21 -12.19 -0.09 -1.90
CA ARG A 21 -11.56 -0.79 -0.78
C ARG A 21 -10.52 -1.80 -1.26
N SER A 22 -10.86 -2.63 -2.24
CA SER A 22 -9.91 -3.60 -2.82
C SER A 22 -8.69 -2.91 -3.45
N LEU A 23 -8.88 -1.78 -4.13
CA LEU A 23 -7.79 -0.96 -4.64
C LEU A 23 -6.90 -0.42 -3.51
N CYS A 24 -7.50 0.07 -2.43
CA CYS A 24 -6.76 0.52 -1.25
C CYS A 24 -5.95 -0.61 -0.63
N GLU A 25 -6.55 -1.79 -0.41
CA GLU A 25 -5.87 -2.99 0.11
C GLU A 25 -4.67 -3.38 -0.77
N LYS A 26 -4.83 -3.36 -2.09
CA LYS A 26 -3.74 -3.59 -3.04
C LYS A 26 -2.62 -2.54 -2.91
N HIS A 27 -2.97 -1.27 -2.77
CA HIS A 27 -2.00 -0.20 -2.52
C HIS A 27 -1.22 -0.42 -1.22
N PHE A 28 -1.93 -0.74 -0.12
CA PHE A 28 -1.31 -1.05 1.17
C PHE A 28 -0.25 -2.15 1.05
N LEU A 29 -0.61 -3.27 0.40
CA LEU A 29 0.28 -4.41 0.23
C LEU A 29 1.49 -4.06 -0.63
N LEU A 30 1.29 -3.48 -1.82
CA LEU A 30 2.39 -3.12 -2.72
C LEU A 30 3.34 -2.10 -2.11
N THR A 31 2.78 -1.10 -1.41
CA THR A 31 3.56 -0.09 -0.69
C THR A 31 4.36 -0.74 0.43
N ASN A 32 3.75 -1.63 1.21
CA ASN A 32 4.46 -2.36 2.26
C ASN A 32 5.64 -3.13 1.67
N ASP A 33 5.38 -3.95 0.66
CA ASP A 33 6.36 -4.79 -0.01
C ASP A 33 7.54 -3.97 -0.57
N LEU A 34 7.24 -2.84 -1.22
CA LEU A 34 8.25 -1.97 -1.79
C LEU A 34 9.23 -1.44 -0.73
N TYR A 35 8.71 -0.94 0.39
CA TYR A 35 9.54 -0.34 1.44
C TYR A 35 10.13 -1.37 2.41
N SER A 36 9.48 -2.51 2.61
CA SER A 36 9.94 -3.57 3.51
C SER A 36 10.95 -4.51 2.88
N TYR A 37 11.09 -4.51 1.54
CA TYR A 37 11.88 -5.49 0.80
C TYR A 37 13.28 -5.72 1.34
N ALA A 38 14.06 -4.65 1.59
CA ALA A 38 15.43 -4.79 2.07
C ALA A 38 15.50 -5.52 3.43
N LYS A 39 14.55 -5.24 4.32
CA LYS A 39 14.44 -5.87 5.64
C LYS A 39 14.07 -7.35 5.50
N GLU A 40 13.20 -7.71 4.57
CA GLU A 40 12.82 -9.11 4.29
C GLU A 40 13.94 -9.90 3.59
N ALA A 41 14.64 -9.29 2.63
CA ALA A 41 15.77 -9.92 1.94
C ALA A 41 16.93 -10.24 2.89
N ILE A 42 17.20 -9.38 3.88
CA ILE A 42 18.20 -9.66 4.93
C ILE A 42 17.72 -10.80 5.84
N ALA A 43 16.45 -10.81 6.25
CA ALA A 43 15.91 -11.89 7.07
C ALA A 43 15.99 -13.26 6.36
N GLU A 44 15.78 -13.31 5.04
CA GLU A 44 16.00 -14.53 4.24
C GLU A 44 17.46 -14.99 4.30
N GLN A 45 18.42 -14.07 4.19
CA GLN A 45 19.85 -14.40 4.26
C GLN A 45 20.28 -14.86 5.66
N GLU A 46 19.75 -14.22 6.71
CA GLU A 46 20.15 -14.48 8.10
C GLU A 46 19.43 -15.68 8.73
N HIS A 47 18.19 -15.94 8.33
CA HIS A 47 17.31 -16.91 9.00
C HIS A 47 16.74 -17.98 8.06
N GLY A 48 16.90 -17.83 6.74
CA GLY A 48 16.34 -18.75 5.75
C GLY A 48 14.84 -18.58 5.53
N ASP A 49 14.23 -17.50 6.03
CA ASP A 49 12.81 -17.20 5.84
C ASP A 49 12.52 -16.88 4.37
N SER A 50 11.46 -17.47 3.80
CA SER A 50 11.08 -17.19 2.41
C SER A 50 10.53 -15.76 2.25
N VAL A 51 11.05 -15.02 1.28
CA VAL A 51 10.54 -13.67 0.94
C VAL A 51 9.27 -13.77 0.10
N LEU A 52 8.12 -13.52 0.74
CA LEU A 52 6.83 -13.34 0.07
C LEU A 52 6.61 -11.85 -0.20
N ASN A 53 7.25 -11.31 -1.24
CA ASN A 53 7.25 -9.88 -1.53
C ASN A 53 7.14 -9.62 -3.04
N ALA A 54 6.31 -8.65 -3.44
CA ALA A 54 6.06 -8.27 -4.82
C ALA A 54 7.35 -7.91 -5.59
N VAL A 55 8.34 -7.27 -4.95
CA VAL A 55 9.63 -6.96 -5.59
C VAL A 55 10.35 -8.24 -6.00
N ARG A 56 10.39 -9.26 -5.13
CA ARG A 56 11.00 -10.57 -5.45
C ARG A 56 10.24 -11.27 -6.58
N VAL A 57 8.91 -11.24 -6.53
CA VAL A 57 8.06 -11.86 -7.56
C VAL A 57 8.33 -11.24 -8.93
N VAL A 58 8.34 -9.90 -9.03
CA VAL A 58 8.67 -9.21 -10.28
C VAL A 58 10.09 -9.54 -10.75
N GLN A 59 11.05 -9.54 -9.82
CA GLN A 59 12.44 -9.86 -10.12
C GLN A 59 12.59 -11.22 -10.79
N CYS A 60 11.98 -12.25 -10.20
CA CYS A 60 12.04 -13.63 -10.68
C CYS A 60 11.27 -13.82 -11.99
N LEU A 61 10.04 -13.30 -12.09
CA LEU A 61 9.18 -13.50 -13.26
C LEU A 61 9.70 -12.76 -14.50
N MET A 62 10.29 -11.58 -14.30
CA MET A 62 10.73 -10.73 -15.40
C MET A 62 12.24 -10.78 -15.64
N ASN A 63 12.98 -11.53 -14.81
CA ASN A 63 14.44 -11.63 -14.85
C ASN A 63 15.13 -10.24 -14.88
N THR A 64 14.78 -9.38 -13.92
CA THR A 64 15.31 -8.00 -13.84
C THR A 64 16.17 -7.80 -12.60
N SER A 65 16.82 -6.63 -12.51
CA SER A 65 17.51 -6.22 -11.27
C SER A 65 16.51 -5.88 -10.16
N GLU A 66 16.97 -5.89 -8.90
CA GLU A 66 16.18 -5.42 -7.76
C GLU A 66 15.68 -3.97 -7.98
N ASN A 67 16.55 -3.08 -8.47
CA ASN A 67 16.20 -1.68 -8.72
C ASN A 67 15.13 -1.54 -9.79
N SER A 68 15.23 -2.31 -10.88
CA SER A 68 14.22 -2.38 -11.93
C SER A 68 12.89 -2.92 -11.40
N SER A 69 12.95 -3.97 -10.57
CA SER A 69 11.77 -4.56 -9.94
C SER A 69 11.05 -3.59 -9.01
N LYS A 70 11.80 -2.86 -8.17
CA LYS A 70 11.26 -1.77 -7.33
C LYS A 70 10.62 -0.66 -8.18
N ALA A 71 11.21 -0.30 -9.31
CA ALA A 71 10.64 0.69 -10.22
C ALA A 71 9.31 0.21 -10.83
N ILE A 72 9.23 -1.06 -11.22
CA ILE A 72 7.99 -1.67 -11.73
C ILE A 72 6.92 -1.69 -10.64
N VAL A 73 7.24 -2.11 -9.41
CA VAL A 73 6.29 -2.10 -8.29
C VAL A 73 5.79 -0.67 -7.99
N ARG A 74 6.66 0.35 -8.06
CA ARG A 74 6.22 1.76 -7.95
C ARG A 74 5.24 2.15 -9.05
N GLN A 75 5.48 1.72 -10.29
CA GLN A 75 4.56 1.99 -11.39
C GLN A 75 3.20 1.33 -11.16
N LEU A 76 3.17 0.11 -10.62
CA LEU A 76 1.92 -0.57 -10.25
C LEU A 76 1.16 0.17 -9.14
N ILE A 77 1.87 0.75 -8.16
CA ILE A 77 1.26 1.59 -7.12
C ILE A 77 0.61 2.82 -7.76
N TRP A 78 1.30 3.52 -8.67
CA TRP A 78 0.74 4.67 -9.39
C TRP A 78 -0.48 4.30 -10.24
N ASP A 79 -0.47 3.15 -10.90
CA ASP A 79 -1.63 2.67 -11.65
C ASP A 79 -2.83 2.36 -10.74
N VAL A 80 -2.58 1.87 -9.52
CA VAL A 80 -3.63 1.67 -8.50
C VAL A 80 -4.14 3.01 -7.98
N GLU A 81 -3.28 4.00 -7.73
CA GLU A 81 -3.69 5.36 -7.32
C GLU A 81 -4.57 6.03 -8.38
N ARG A 82 -4.25 5.85 -9.67
CA ARG A 82 -5.11 6.33 -10.77
C ARG A 82 -6.49 5.67 -10.72
N GLN A 83 -6.55 4.35 -10.58
CA GLN A 83 -7.81 3.61 -10.47
C GLN A 83 -8.62 4.03 -9.23
N MET A 84 -7.95 4.28 -8.09
CA MET A 84 -8.60 4.81 -6.89
C MET A 84 -9.25 6.17 -7.15
N ASN A 85 -8.57 7.06 -7.87
CA ASN A 85 -9.12 8.36 -8.24
C ASN A 85 -10.34 8.23 -9.15
N GLU A 86 -10.25 7.41 -10.20
CA GLU A 86 -11.35 7.15 -11.14
C GLU A 86 -12.59 6.59 -10.41
N GLU A 87 -12.38 5.63 -9.50
CA GLU A 87 -13.46 5.04 -8.71
C GLU A 87 -14.05 6.03 -7.70
N TYR A 88 -13.22 6.90 -7.10
CA TYR A 88 -13.71 7.95 -6.21
C TYR A 88 -14.53 9.01 -6.97
N GLU A 89 -14.09 9.42 -8.16
CA GLU A 89 -14.86 10.33 -9.03
C GLU A 89 -16.21 9.75 -9.45
N ARG A 90 -16.27 8.43 -9.67
CA ARG A 90 -17.53 7.70 -9.91
C ARG A 90 -18.46 7.78 -8.70
N LEU A 91 -17.93 7.54 -7.49
CA LEU A 91 -18.71 7.63 -6.25
C LEU A 91 -19.23 9.04 -6.00
N LEU A 92 -18.47 10.08 -6.34
CA LEU A 92 -18.87 11.48 -6.15
C LEU A 92 -20.16 11.88 -6.86
N GLN A 93 -20.59 11.15 -7.89
CA GLN A 93 -21.80 11.51 -8.66
C GLN A 93 -23.07 11.32 -7.82
N ASP A 94 -23.22 10.16 -7.16
CA ASP A 94 -24.49 9.74 -6.57
C ASP A 94 -24.36 9.08 -5.18
N ALA A 95 -23.14 8.89 -4.65
CA ALA A 95 -22.97 8.17 -3.39
C ALA A 95 -23.46 8.99 -2.18
N PRO A 96 -24.15 8.35 -1.21
CA PRO A 96 -24.47 8.96 0.07
C PRO A 96 -23.22 9.48 0.80
N LYS A 97 -23.42 10.50 1.63
CA LYS A 97 -22.33 11.11 2.43
C LYS A 97 -21.56 10.09 3.27
N SER A 98 -22.24 9.07 3.81
CA SER A 98 -21.60 8.00 4.60
C SER A 98 -20.56 7.23 3.79
N GLN A 99 -20.90 6.83 2.56
CA GLN A 99 -20.00 6.13 1.64
C GLN A 99 -18.83 7.01 1.22
N LEU A 100 -19.09 8.29 0.91
CA LEU A 100 -18.02 9.25 0.58
C LEU A 100 -17.06 9.49 1.74
N THR A 101 -17.58 9.60 2.97
CA THR A 101 -16.76 9.77 4.18
C THR A 101 -15.87 8.54 4.41
N TYR A 102 -16.43 7.34 4.22
CA TYR A 102 -15.67 6.10 4.31
C TYR A 102 -14.58 6.00 3.24
N ALA A 103 -14.93 6.27 1.98
CA ALA A 103 -14.00 6.29 0.84
C ALA A 103 -12.82 7.25 1.08
N GLN A 104 -13.09 8.47 1.53
CA GLN A 104 -12.07 9.45 1.91
C GLN A 104 -11.19 8.92 3.05
N GLY A 105 -11.80 8.29 4.07
CA GLY A 105 -11.08 7.65 5.16
C GLY A 105 -10.08 6.61 4.66
N LEU A 106 -10.48 5.75 3.72
CA LEU A 106 -9.59 4.75 3.11
C LEU A 106 -8.42 5.40 2.36
N ILE A 107 -8.69 6.42 1.54
CA ILE A 107 -7.66 7.16 0.80
C ILE A 107 -6.64 7.80 1.74
N VAL A 108 -7.11 8.41 2.84
CA VAL A 108 -6.23 8.99 3.87
C VAL A 108 -5.39 7.91 4.55
N CYS A 109 -5.96 6.74 4.85
CA CYS A 109 -5.19 5.64 5.44
C CYS A 109 -4.10 5.13 4.48
N VAL A 110 -4.38 5.05 3.17
CA VAL A 110 -3.42 4.67 2.14
C VAL A 110 -2.26 5.67 2.05
N ALA A 111 -2.57 6.97 1.99
CA ALA A 111 -1.55 8.03 1.98
C ALA A 111 -0.70 8.00 3.26
N GLY A 112 -1.33 7.79 4.42
CA GLY A 112 -0.65 7.64 5.71
C GLY A 112 0.29 6.44 5.73
N ASN A 113 -0.11 5.29 5.18
CA ASN A 113 0.73 4.11 5.07
C ASN A 113 1.96 4.33 4.18
N MET A 114 1.80 5.02 3.06
CA MET A 114 2.92 5.37 2.19
C MET A 114 3.91 6.27 2.91
N PHE A 115 3.43 7.34 3.54
CA PHE A 115 4.28 8.27 4.28
C PHE A 115 4.99 7.58 5.45
N PHE A 116 4.26 6.78 6.23
CA PHE A 116 4.84 6.01 7.33
C PHE A 116 5.88 5.01 6.82
N SER A 117 5.58 4.25 5.77
CA SER A 117 6.51 3.27 5.20
C SER A 117 7.78 3.94 4.69
N ALA A 118 7.68 5.10 4.07
CA ALA A 118 8.83 5.85 3.58
C ALA A 118 9.74 6.41 4.70
N THR A 119 9.21 6.60 5.90
CA THR A 119 9.90 7.34 6.98
C THR A 119 10.18 6.52 8.24
N CYS A 120 9.55 5.36 8.39
CA CYS A 120 9.63 4.60 9.64
C CYS A 120 11.01 3.93 9.84
N ALA A 121 11.48 3.96 11.09
CA ALA A 121 12.72 3.29 11.49
C ALA A 121 12.71 1.77 11.20
N ARG A 122 11.51 1.15 11.20
CA ARG A 122 11.32 -0.28 10.91
C ARG A 122 11.91 -0.69 9.56
N TYR A 123 11.78 0.17 8.53
CA TYR A 123 12.31 -0.09 7.19
C TYR A 123 13.64 0.62 6.95
N ALA A 124 13.81 1.83 7.48
CA ALA A 124 15.02 2.61 7.27
C ALA A 124 16.27 1.93 7.84
N ARG A 125 16.21 1.32 9.03
CA ARG A 125 17.39 0.84 9.79
C ARG A 125 18.33 -0.15 9.07
N VAL A 126 17.82 -0.82 8.04
CA VAL A 126 18.59 -1.79 7.24
C VAL A 126 19.17 -1.21 5.95
N VAL A 127 18.84 0.04 5.63
CA VAL A 127 19.36 0.76 4.47
C VAL A 127 20.64 1.48 4.89
N GLU A 128 21.72 1.30 4.12
CA GLU A 128 23.00 1.97 4.40
C GLU A 128 22.84 3.50 4.37
N GLY A 129 23.46 4.19 5.34
CA GLY A 129 23.39 5.65 5.47
C GLY A 129 22.12 6.20 6.15
N SER A 130 21.18 5.36 6.57
CA SER A 130 19.94 5.79 7.24
C SER A 130 20.04 5.98 8.76
N ARG A 131 21.17 5.62 9.36
CA ARG A 131 21.37 5.73 10.81
C ARG A 131 21.44 7.21 11.19
N LEU A 132 20.50 7.64 12.01
CA LEU A 132 20.60 8.93 12.68
C LEU A 132 21.74 8.84 13.70
N HIS A 133 22.80 9.61 13.47
CA HIS A 133 23.84 9.81 14.49
C HIS A 133 23.19 10.62 15.62
N VAL A 134 22.96 9.96 16.75
CA VAL A 134 22.50 10.59 18.00
C VAL A 134 23.72 10.99 18.82
#